data_AF-A0A2G4HVR8-F1
#
_entry.id   AF-A0A2G4HVR8-F1
#
_cell.length_a   1.000
_cell.length_b   1.000
_cell.length_c   1.000
_cell.angle_alpha   90.00
_cell.angle_beta   90.00
_cell.angle_gamma   90.00
#
_symmetry.space_group_name_H-M   'P 1'
#
loop_
_entity.id
_entity.type
_entity.pdbx_description
1 polymer ?
#
loop_
_entity_poly.entity_id
_entity_poly.type
_entity_poly.pdbx_seq_one_letter_code
_entity_poly.pdbx_strand_id
1 'polypeptide(L)'
;MVEFGTEQDWSMKVPDILFGVAVMGTVGTLIGVIMGGGILPVASGAGLLFGGVIGFMGGRRFLASILVGTVLGGLLAWFITGPEGISVGAGAGAAMGGFLGVQVSMLLDMRAAKKAAFESADSSVSRTIEGA
;
A
#
# COMPACT_ATOMS: atom_id res chain seq x y z
N MET A 1 13.02 1.75 34.66
CA MET A 1 12.06 0.77 34.11
C MET A 1 11.27 1.43 32.98
N VAL A 2 11.83 1.40 31.76
CA VAL A 2 11.09 1.51 30.49
C VAL A 2 11.95 0.71 29.49
N GLU A 3 11.56 -0.54 29.25
CA GLU A 3 12.29 -1.42 28.32
C GLU A 3 11.86 -1.04 26.90
N PHE A 4 12.77 -0.39 26.17
CA PHE A 4 12.56 0.10 24.80
C PHE A 4 12.55 -1.08 23.82
N GLY A 5 11.38 -1.70 23.62
CA GLY A 5 11.14 -2.69 22.57
C GLY A 5 11.02 -2.07 21.17
N THR A 6 12.01 -1.26 20.74
CA THR A 6 11.89 -0.44 19.51
C THR A 6 12.65 -0.95 18.29
N GLU A 7 13.59 -1.90 18.41
CA GLU A 7 14.42 -2.29 17.27
C GLU A 7 13.71 -3.23 16.26
N GLN A 8 12.79 -4.09 16.70
CA GLN A 8 12.10 -5.04 15.81
C GLN A 8 10.96 -4.41 14.99
N ASP A 9 10.26 -3.40 15.53
CA ASP A 9 9.14 -2.73 14.86
C ASP A 9 9.59 -1.77 13.74
N TRP A 10 10.79 -1.19 13.88
CA TRP A 10 11.38 -0.31 12.86
C TRP A 10 11.90 -1.08 11.65
N SER A 11 12.54 -2.24 11.85
CA SER A 11 13.15 -3.00 10.76
C SER A 11 12.12 -3.52 9.75
N MET A 12 10.88 -3.80 10.18
CA MET A 12 9.78 -4.18 9.28
C MET A 12 9.17 -3.01 8.52
N LYS A 13 9.28 -1.77 9.05
CA LYS A 13 8.73 -0.54 8.45
C LYS A 13 9.69 0.14 7.48
N VAL A 14 11.00 0.01 7.70
CA VAL A 14 12.04 0.55 6.80
C VAL A 14 11.83 0.15 5.33
N PRO A 15 11.59 -1.13 4.97
CA PRO A 15 11.36 -1.49 3.57
C PRO A 15 10.07 -0.88 3.00
N ASP A 16 9.06 -0.62 3.84
CA ASP A 16 7.78 -0.03 3.41
C ASP A 16 7.90 1.46 3.17
N ILE A 17 8.67 2.13 4.02
CA ILE A 17 9.08 3.52 3.85
C ILE A 17 9.91 3.66 2.59
N LEU A 18 10.91 2.80 2.40
CA LEU A 18 11.80 2.86 1.24
C LEU A 18 11.03 2.60 -0.05
N PHE A 19 10.09 1.66 -0.04
CA PHE A 19 9.21 1.37 -1.17
C PHE A 19 8.25 2.52 -1.47
N GLY A 20 7.60 3.10 -0.45
CA GLY A 20 6.71 4.25 -0.60
C GLY A 20 7.44 5.47 -1.14
N VAL A 21 8.63 5.77 -0.61
CA VAL A 21 9.50 6.85 -1.08
C VAL A 21 9.97 6.60 -2.52
N ALA A 22 10.41 5.39 -2.84
CA ALA A 22 10.87 5.06 -4.18
C ALA A 22 9.75 5.19 -5.23
N VAL A 23 8.58 4.60 -4.97
CA VAL A 23 7.44 4.64 -5.89
C VAL A 23 6.92 6.06 -6.03
N MET A 24 6.61 6.73 -4.92
CA MET A 24 5.94 8.03 -4.96
C MET A 24 6.89 9.19 -5.32
N GLY A 25 8.18 9.05 -4.99
CA GLY A 25 9.23 9.92 -5.50
C GLY A 25 9.43 9.78 -7.01
N THR A 26 9.36 8.56 -7.56
CA THR A 26 9.42 8.33 -9.01
C THR A 26 8.20 8.93 -9.71
N VAL A 27 6.99 8.72 -9.20
CA VAL A 27 5.76 9.31 -9.74
C VAL A 27 5.80 10.84 -9.69
N GLY A 28 6.15 11.43 -8.54
CA GLY A 28 6.26 12.89 -8.39
C GLY A 28 7.31 13.51 -9.32
N THR A 29 8.41 12.80 -9.55
CA THR A 29 9.46 13.22 -10.50
C THR A 29 8.97 13.12 -11.94
N LEU A 30 8.28 12.04 -12.34
CA LEU A 30 7.67 11.95 -13.66
C LEU A 30 6.65 13.08 -13.89
N ILE A 31 5.79 13.37 -12.91
CA ILE A 31 4.81 14.47 -13.00
C ILE A 31 5.53 15.81 -13.20
N GLY A 32 6.58 16.07 -12.41
CA GLY A 32 7.39 17.29 -12.54
C GLY A 32 8.05 17.44 -13.92
N VAL A 33 8.56 16.33 -14.48
CA VAL A 33 9.15 16.30 -15.83
C VAL A 33 8.09 16.58 -16.90
N ILE A 34 6.91 15.98 -16.80
CA ILE A 34 5.85 16.09 -17.82
C ILE A 34 5.17 17.47 -17.79
N MET A 35 4.96 18.06 -16.60
CA MET A 35 4.36 19.41 -16.49
C MET A 35 5.28 20.52 -17.01
N GLY A 36 6.60 20.31 -17.00
CA GLY A 36 7.58 21.29 -17.49
C GLY A 36 7.62 22.59 -16.68
N GLY A 37 8.76 23.26 -16.68
CA GLY A 37 8.98 24.49 -15.89
C GLY A 37 9.41 24.22 -14.45
N GLY A 38 9.61 25.30 -13.68
CA GLY A 38 10.20 25.29 -12.32
C GLY A 38 9.41 24.52 -11.24
N ILE A 39 8.40 23.75 -11.62
CA ILE A 39 7.54 22.92 -10.76
C ILE A 39 8.20 21.56 -10.45
N LEU A 40 9.23 21.16 -11.21
CA LEU A 40 10.05 19.96 -10.96
C LEU A 40 10.41 19.71 -9.48
N PRO A 41 11.07 20.64 -8.77
CA PRO A 41 11.41 20.44 -7.36
C PRO A 41 10.18 20.33 -6.44
N VAL A 42 9.08 21.00 -6.79
CA VAL A 42 7.85 20.99 -6.00
C VAL A 42 7.10 19.65 -6.16
N ALA A 43 6.99 19.15 -7.38
CA ALA A 43 6.33 17.88 -7.68
C ALA A 43 7.15 16.69 -7.14
N SER A 44 8.46 16.69 -7.32
CA SER A 44 9.36 15.69 -6.73
C SER A 44 9.37 15.76 -5.20
N GLY A 45 9.41 16.97 -4.63
CA GLY A 45 9.37 17.19 -3.18
C GLY A 45 8.06 16.69 -2.56
N ALA A 46 6.92 17.00 -3.19
CA ALA A 46 5.62 16.50 -2.77
C ALA A 46 5.54 14.96 -2.89
N GLY A 47 6.04 14.38 -3.98
CA GLY A 47 6.09 12.93 -4.18
C GLY A 47 6.93 12.21 -3.12
N LEU A 48 8.09 12.76 -2.77
CA LEU A 48 8.94 12.29 -1.68
C LEU A 48 8.28 12.42 -0.31
N LEU A 49 7.64 13.55 -0.03
CA LEU A 49 6.91 13.79 1.23
C LEU A 49 5.75 12.81 1.40
N PHE A 50 4.88 12.69 0.40
CA PHE A 50 3.76 11.76 0.45
C PHE A 50 4.24 10.30 0.48
N GLY A 51 5.28 9.95 -0.28
CA GLY A 51 5.90 8.62 -0.22
C GLY A 51 6.46 8.27 1.16
N GLY A 52 7.11 9.25 1.81
CA GLY A 52 7.60 9.12 3.17
C GLY A 52 6.49 8.97 4.20
N VAL A 53 5.45 9.81 4.15
CA VAL A 53 4.31 9.77 5.09
C VAL A 53 3.51 8.47 4.94
N ILE A 54 3.17 8.07 3.71
CA ILE A 54 2.40 6.86 3.44
C ILE A 54 3.21 5.60 3.75
N GLY A 55 4.50 5.60 3.43
CA GLY A 55 5.42 4.52 3.77
C GLY A 55 5.61 4.38 5.28
N PHE A 56 5.68 5.49 6.01
CA PHE A 56 5.77 5.50 7.49
C PHE A 56 4.50 4.96 8.16
N MET A 57 3.33 5.17 7.56
CA MET A 57 2.06 4.60 8.02
C MET A 57 1.91 3.09 7.76
N GLY A 58 2.92 2.39 7.22
CA GLY A 58 2.88 0.94 7.00
C GLY A 58 1.87 0.51 5.93
N GLY A 59 1.48 1.44 5.04
CA GLY A 59 0.38 1.27 4.10
C GLY A 59 0.68 0.43 2.87
N ARG A 60 1.55 -0.59 2.93
CA ARG A 60 1.96 -1.40 1.75
C ARG A 60 0.77 -1.88 0.92
N ARG A 61 -0.26 -2.42 1.60
CA ARG A 61 -1.50 -2.91 0.95
C ARG A 61 -2.38 -1.78 0.42
N PHE A 62 -2.40 -0.64 1.11
CA PHE A 62 -3.14 0.55 0.70
C PHE A 62 -2.51 1.21 -0.54
N LEU A 63 -1.18 1.33 -0.57
CA LEU A 63 -0.45 1.88 -1.70
C LEU A 63 -0.57 0.95 -2.91
N ALA A 64 -0.46 -0.38 -2.70
CA ALA A 64 -0.67 -1.37 -3.74
C ALA A 64 -2.10 -1.33 -4.31
N SER A 65 -3.13 -1.19 -3.47
CA SER A 65 -4.52 -1.16 -3.94
C SER A 65 -4.86 0.15 -4.67
N ILE A 66 -4.33 1.29 -4.22
CA ILE A 66 -4.43 2.57 -4.95
C ILE A 66 -3.77 2.37 -6.31
N LEU A 67 -2.53 1.88 -6.36
CA LEU A 67 -1.78 1.70 -7.60
C LEU A 67 -2.51 0.78 -8.59
N VAL A 68 -3.02 -0.36 -8.12
CA VAL A 68 -3.83 -1.29 -8.93
C VAL A 68 -5.11 -0.60 -9.40
N GLY A 69 -5.79 0.15 -8.54
CA GLY A 69 -6.98 0.93 -8.89
C GLY A 69 -6.69 1.99 -9.96
N THR A 70 -5.58 2.72 -9.84
CA THR A 70 -5.15 3.73 -10.82
C THR A 70 -4.87 3.11 -12.18
N VAL A 71 -4.15 1.97 -12.21
CA VAL A 71 -3.83 1.26 -13.46
C VAL A 71 -5.09 0.70 -14.09
N LEU A 72 -5.94 0.00 -13.33
CA LEU A 72 -7.18 -0.57 -13.84
C LEU A 72 -8.17 0.51 -14.30
N GLY A 73 -8.34 1.59 -13.53
CA GLY A 73 -9.22 2.70 -13.88
C GLY A 73 -8.72 3.47 -15.10
N GLY A 74 -7.41 3.68 -15.23
CA GLY A 74 -6.80 4.30 -16.40
C GLY A 74 -6.94 3.43 -17.66
N LEU A 75 -6.71 2.12 -17.56
CA LEU A 75 -6.92 1.17 -18.66
C LEU A 75 -8.39 1.12 -19.07
N LEU A 76 -9.31 1.06 -18.11
CA LEU A 76 -10.73 0.96 -18.42
C LEU A 76 -11.25 2.24 -19.10
N ALA A 77 -10.80 3.42 -18.66
CA ALA A 77 -11.12 4.67 -19.31
C ALA A 77 -10.48 4.80 -20.70
N TRP A 78 -9.26 4.30 -20.89
CA TRP A 78 -8.65 4.20 -22.22
C TRP A 78 -9.51 3.36 -23.17
N PHE A 79 -10.01 2.21 -22.72
CA PHE A 79 -10.86 1.34 -23.53
C PHE A 79 -12.22 1.95 -23.89
N ILE A 80 -12.77 2.80 -23.02
CA ILE A 80 -14.13 3.34 -23.20
C ILE A 80 -14.12 4.69 -23.91
N THR A 81 -13.21 5.58 -23.52
CA THR A 81 -13.22 7.00 -23.93
C THR A 81 -12.00 7.38 -24.76
N GLY A 82 -11.03 6.47 -24.90
CA GLY A 82 -9.77 6.75 -25.59
C GLY A 82 -8.75 7.52 -24.73
N PRO A 83 -7.67 8.04 -25.36
CA PRO A 83 -6.57 8.74 -24.69
C PRO A 83 -6.98 9.89 -23.78
N GLU A 84 -8.03 10.62 -24.13
CA GLU A 84 -8.48 11.77 -23.35
C GLU A 84 -9.03 11.36 -21.98
N GLY A 85 -9.46 10.10 -21.82
CA GLY A 85 -10.07 9.58 -20.60
C GLY A 85 -9.09 9.03 -19.56
N ILE A 86 -7.82 8.75 -19.91
CA ILE A 86 -6.88 8.05 -19.01
C ILE A 86 -6.79 8.78 -17.67
N SER A 87 -6.55 10.09 -17.68
CA SER A 87 -6.25 10.84 -16.46
C SER A 87 -7.42 10.84 -15.49
N VAL A 88 -8.65 10.93 -16.02
CA VAL A 88 -9.88 10.89 -15.22
C VAL A 88 -10.13 9.47 -14.70
N GLY A 89 -9.97 8.45 -15.55
CA GLY A 89 -10.10 7.05 -15.15
C GLY A 89 -9.06 6.61 -14.13
N ALA A 90 -7.83 7.04 -14.30
CA ALA A 90 -6.74 6.79 -13.37
C ALA A 90 -7.01 7.46 -12.02
N GLY A 91 -7.48 8.72 -12.01
CA GLY A 91 -7.85 9.42 -10.78
C GLY A 91 -9.04 8.76 -10.05
N ALA A 92 -10.11 8.42 -10.78
CA ALA A 92 -11.27 7.74 -10.21
C ALA A 92 -10.92 6.34 -9.69
N GLY A 93 -10.12 5.60 -10.46
CA GLY A 93 -9.61 4.29 -10.09
C GLY A 93 -8.70 4.32 -8.86
N ALA A 94 -7.84 5.33 -8.74
CA ALA A 94 -7.02 5.56 -7.55
C ALA A 94 -7.91 5.75 -6.31
N ALA A 95 -8.96 6.58 -6.40
CA ALA A 95 -9.89 6.82 -5.30
C ALA A 95 -10.64 5.55 -4.86
N MET A 96 -11.18 4.80 -5.83
CA MET A 96 -11.88 3.53 -5.53
C MET A 96 -10.92 2.44 -5.03
N GLY A 97 -9.72 2.33 -5.62
CA GLY A 97 -8.69 1.38 -5.21
C GLY A 97 -8.15 1.65 -3.81
N GLY A 98 -8.09 2.91 -3.40
CA GLY A 98 -7.80 3.31 -2.03
C GLY A 98 -8.85 2.80 -1.05
N PHE A 99 -10.13 3.06 -1.32
CA PHE A 99 -11.22 2.64 -0.44
C PHE A 99 -11.34 1.11 -0.34
N LEU A 100 -11.25 0.40 -1.47
CA LEU A 100 -11.26 -1.06 -1.50
C LEU A 100 -10.02 -1.66 -0.81
N GLY A 101 -8.86 -1.02 -0.95
CA GLY A 101 -7.64 -1.41 -0.25
C GLY A 101 -7.76 -1.46 1.25
N VAL A 102 -8.38 -0.44 1.83
CA VAL A 102 -8.61 -0.35 3.28
C VAL A 102 -9.53 -1.48 3.73
N GLN A 103 -10.62 -1.74 3.00
CA GLN A 103 -11.58 -2.81 3.35
C GLN A 103 -10.98 -4.21 3.21
N VAL A 104 -10.22 -4.46 2.14
CA VAL A 104 -9.55 -5.75 1.93
C VAL A 104 -8.48 -5.97 3.00
N SER A 105 -7.79 -4.92 3.44
CA SER A 105 -6.78 -5.02 4.51
C SER A 105 -7.41 -5.44 5.84
N MET A 106 -8.59 -4.92 6.19
CA MET A 106 -9.35 -5.37 7.36
C MET A 106 -9.79 -6.84 7.25
N LEU A 107 -10.28 -7.28 6.09
CA LEU A 107 -10.68 -8.67 5.88
C LEU A 107 -9.48 -9.64 5.91
N LEU A 108 -8.33 -9.23 5.39
CA LEU A 108 -7.10 -10.03 5.43
C LEU A 108 -6.56 -10.17 6.84
N ASP A 109 -6.63 -9.12 7.67
CA ASP A 109 -6.23 -9.21 9.08
C ASP A 109 -7.13 -10.17 9.86
N MET A 110 -8.44 -10.16 9.59
CA MET A 110 -9.36 -11.17 10.15
C MET A 110 -9.02 -12.59 9.69
N ARG A 111 -8.65 -12.80 8.41
CA ARG A 111 -8.27 -14.13 7.90
C ARG A 111 -6.94 -14.61 8.49
N ALA A 112 -5.96 -13.73 8.64
CA ALA A 112 -4.69 -14.04 9.28
C ALA A 112 -4.91 -14.46 10.75
N ALA A 113 -5.75 -13.72 11.48
CA ALA A 113 -6.15 -14.07 12.86
C ALA A 113 -6.88 -15.43 12.92
N LYS A 114 -7.77 -15.71 11.95
CA LYS A 114 -8.51 -16.98 11.89
C LYS A 114 -7.61 -18.17 11.57
N LYS A 115 -6.59 -18.00 10.71
CA LYS A 115 -5.61 -19.06 10.40
C LYS A 115 -4.72 -19.36 11.59
N ALA A 116 -4.26 -18.32 12.31
CA ALA A 116 -3.47 -18.50 13.53
C ALA A 116 -4.24 -19.21 14.66
N ALA A 117 -5.55 -18.93 14.78
CA ALA A 117 -6.44 -19.62 15.72
C ALA A 117 -6.64 -21.11 15.36
N PHE A 118 -6.71 -21.42 14.06
CA PHE A 118 -6.83 -22.80 13.58
C PHE A 118 -5.56 -23.62 13.86
N GLU A 119 -4.38 -23.03 13.65
CA GLU A 119 -3.09 -23.69 13.90
C GLU A 119 -2.84 -23.95 15.41
N SER A 120 -3.37 -23.07 16.27
CA SER A 120 -3.33 -23.25 17.74
C SER A 120 -4.26 -24.38 18.20
N ALA A 121 -5.42 -24.55 17.57
CA ALA A 121 -6.37 -25.61 17.89
C ALA A 121 -5.83 -27.00 17.52
N ASP A 122 -5.20 -27.15 16.35
CA ASP A 122 -4.58 -28.42 15.92
C ASP A 122 -3.45 -28.88 16.88
N SER A 123 -2.63 -27.94 17.37
CA SER A 123 -1.55 -28.24 18.33
C SER A 123 -2.03 -28.70 19.72
N SER A 124 -3.28 -28.40 20.07
CA SER A 124 -3.90 -28.80 21.34
C SER A 124 -4.59 -30.17 21.23
N VAL A 125 -5.17 -30.47 20.06
CA VAL A 125 -5.76 -31.78 19.75
C VAL A 125 -4.67 -32.84 19.63
N SER A 126 -3.55 -32.55 18.95
CA SER A 126 -2.44 -33.51 18.82
C SER A 126 -1.81 -33.89 20.17
N ARG A 127 -1.69 -32.94 21.12
CA ARG A 127 -1.19 -33.21 22.48
C ARG A 127 -2.14 -34.03 23.35
N THR A 128 -3.43 -34.05 23.03
CA THR A 128 -4.43 -34.82 23.78
C THR A 128 -4.47 -36.29 23.30
N ILE A 129 -4.09 -36.54 22.05
CA ILE A 129 -4.10 -37.88 21.44
C ILE A 129 -2.80 -38.67 21.74
N GLU A 130 -1.65 -38.00 21.92
CA GLU A 130 -0.39 -38.66 22.33
C GLU A 130 -0.28 -38.92 23.84
N GLY A 131 -1.24 -38.44 24.65
CA GLY A 131 -1.24 -38.55 26.11
C GLY A 131 -2.24 -39.55 26.69
N ALA A 132 -2.91 -40.36 25.87
CA ALA A 132 -3.92 -41.34 26.27
C ALA A 132 -3.48 -42.78 25.99
#